data_AF-A0A1I5MU35-F1
#
_entry.id   AF-A0A1I5MU35-F1
#
_cell.length_a   1.000
_cell.length_b   1.000
_cell.length_c   1.000
_cell.angle_alpha   90.00
_cell.angle_beta   90.00
_cell.angle_gamma   90.00
#
_symmetry.space_group_name_H-M   'P 1'
#
loop_
_entity.id
_entity.type
_entity.pdbx_description
1 polymer ?
#
loop_
_entity_poly.entity_id
_entity_poly.type
_entity_poly.pdbx_seq_one_letter_code
_entity_poly.pdbx_strand_id
1 'polypeptide(L)'
;MAKYSRPSTLDKFGTWEVLEDGSLFETANNYHITPDRFGESDWWSFFRTDPSHNWGDYMKALFRACEVGKIKELNMKMSDE
;
A
#
# COMPACT_ATOMS: atom_id res chain seq x y z
N MET A 1 9.54 -27.12 -3.92
CA MET A 1 8.57 -26.01 -4.09
C MET A 1 8.90 -24.97 -3.04
N ALA A 2 9.46 -23.82 -3.42
CA ALA A 2 9.64 -22.73 -2.48
C ALA A 2 8.25 -22.28 -2.02
N LYS A 3 7.95 -22.44 -0.73
CA LYS A 3 6.81 -21.77 -0.13
C LYS A 3 7.15 -20.29 -0.21
N TYR A 4 6.52 -19.56 -1.12
CA TYR A 4 6.49 -18.10 -1.04
C TYR A 4 5.71 -17.78 0.23
N SER A 5 6.40 -17.75 1.36
CA SER A 5 5.84 -17.29 2.62
C SER A 5 5.52 -15.83 2.42
N ARG A 6 4.23 -15.48 2.52
CA ARG A 6 3.81 -14.08 2.57
C ARG A 6 4.66 -13.39 3.66
N PRO A 7 5.25 -12.21 3.37
CA PRO A 7 6.01 -11.48 4.37
C PRO A 7 5.13 -11.21 5.59
N SER A 8 5.70 -11.23 6.79
CA SER A 8 4.92 -11.07 8.01
C SER A 8 4.34 -9.66 8.08
N THR A 9 3.18 -9.52 8.72
CA THR A 9 2.59 -8.21 9.01
C THR A 9 3.36 -7.54 10.14
N LEU A 10 3.88 -6.34 9.89
CA LEU A 10 4.51 -5.46 10.88
C LEU A 10 3.49 -4.64 11.66
N ASP A 11 2.61 -3.95 10.93
CA ASP A 11 1.65 -3.00 11.48
C ASP A 11 0.29 -3.16 10.78
N LYS A 12 -0.80 -2.80 11.47
CA LYS A 12 -2.16 -2.88 10.93
C LYS A 12 -2.96 -1.61 11.21
N PHE A 13 -3.63 -1.09 10.17
CA PHE A 13 -4.47 0.09 10.21
C PHE A 13 -5.81 -0.23 9.52
N GLY A 14 -6.86 -0.46 10.30
CA GLY A 14 -8.13 -0.93 9.74
C GLY A 14 -7.96 -2.25 8.99
N THR A 15 -8.25 -2.23 7.69
CA THR A 15 -8.07 -3.38 6.79
C THR A 15 -6.70 -3.43 6.10
N TRP A 16 -5.84 -2.44 6.35
CA TRP A 16 -4.50 -2.35 5.77
C TRP A 16 -3.45 -2.97 6.68
N GLU A 17 -2.61 -3.81 6.11
CA GLU A 17 -1.48 -4.46 6.77
C GLU A 17 -0.19 -4.00 6.08
N VAL A 18 0.75 -3.46 6.86
CA VAL A 18 2.10 -3.13 6.38
C VAL A 18 2.95 -4.37 6.58
N LEU A 19 3.62 -4.82 5.52
CA LEU A 19 4.45 -6.01 5.55
C LEU A 19 5.93 -5.68 5.77
N GLU A 20 6.72 -6.67 6.19
CA GLU A 20 8.16 -6.53 6.48
C GLU A 20 9.02 -6.01 5.33
N ASP A 21 8.58 -6.21 4.09
CA ASP A 21 9.23 -5.72 2.88
C ASP A 21 8.82 -4.29 2.49
N GLY A 22 7.97 -3.65 3.30
CA GLY A 22 7.42 -2.33 3.04
C GLY A 22 6.25 -2.33 2.05
N SER A 23 5.71 -3.49 1.69
CA SER A 23 4.48 -3.57 0.90
C SER A 23 3.22 -3.40 1.75
N LEU A 24 2.10 -3.11 1.10
CA LEU A 24 0.78 -2.96 1.72
C LEU A 24 -0.16 -4.06 1.29
N PHE A 25 -0.86 -4.67 2.24
CA PHE A 25 -1.91 -5.65 1.97
C PHE A 25 -3.25 -5.19 2.52
N GLU A 26 -4.28 -5.14 1.68
CA GLU A 26 -5.65 -4.81 2.05
C GLU A 26 -6.46 -6.10 2.23
N THR A 27 -6.90 -6.37 3.45
CA THR A 27 -7.50 -7.65 3.81
C THR A 27 -8.93 -7.84 3.31
N ALA A 28 -9.70 -6.76 3.10
CA ALA A 28 -11.12 -6.89 2.75
C ALA A 28 -11.32 -7.28 1.26
N ASN A 29 -10.46 -6.77 0.38
CA ASN A 29 -10.48 -6.97 -1.07
C ASN A 29 -9.29 -7.82 -1.55
N ASN A 30 -8.46 -8.32 -0.62
CA ASN A 30 -7.30 -9.17 -0.90
C ASN A 30 -6.32 -8.51 -1.90
N TYR A 31 -6.00 -7.25 -1.64
CA TYR A 31 -5.21 -6.43 -2.55
C TYR A 31 -3.78 -6.23 -2.02
N HIS A 32 -2.76 -6.28 -2.89
CA HIS A 32 -1.35 -6.18 -2.51
C HIS A 32 -0.63 -5.13 -3.35
N ILE A 33 -0.04 -4.12 -2.69
CA ILE A 33 0.71 -3.04 -3.32
C ILE A 33 2.18 -3.16 -2.91
N THR A 34 3.05 -3.41 -3.87
CA THR A 34 4.49 -3.39 -3.65
C THR A 34 5.03 -1.95 -3.62
N PRO A 35 6.17 -1.70 -2.93
CA PRO A 35 6.66 -0.34 -2.70
C PRO A 35 6.94 0.46 -3.99
N ASP A 36 7.34 -0.23 -5.07
CA ASP A 36 7.58 0.36 -6.39
C ASP A 36 6.33 0.97 -7.04
N ARG A 37 5.14 0.53 -6.61
CA ARG A 37 3.86 0.94 -7.18
C ARG A 37 3.18 2.08 -6.44
N PHE A 38 3.72 2.53 -5.30
CA PHE A 38 3.10 3.61 -4.50
C PHE A 38 2.97 4.93 -5.25
N GLY A 39 3.79 5.16 -6.27
CA GLY A 39 3.73 6.36 -7.14
C GLY A 39 2.77 6.24 -8.33
N GLU A 40 2.14 5.09 -8.56
CA GLU A 40 1.21 4.90 -9.68
C GLU A 40 -0.16 5.54 -9.36
N SER A 41 -0.70 6.30 -10.31
CA SER A 41 -1.91 7.12 -10.14
C SER A 41 -3.21 6.33 -10.03
N ASP A 42 -3.21 5.08 -10.48
CA ASP A 42 -4.32 4.13 -10.43
C ASP A 42 -4.73 3.81 -8.99
N TRP A 43 -3.76 3.62 -8.09
CA TRP A 43 -4.01 3.37 -6.67
C TRP A 43 -4.68 4.55 -5.99
N TRP A 44 -4.16 5.75 -6.23
CA TRP A 44 -4.71 6.98 -5.64
C TRP A 44 -6.11 7.28 -6.12
N SER A 45 -6.45 6.88 -7.34
CA SER A 45 -7.77 7.06 -7.93
C SER A 45 -8.77 6.05 -7.37
N PHE A 46 -8.36 4.78 -7.26
CA PHE A 46 -9.17 3.70 -6.71
C PHE A 46 -9.70 4.02 -5.30
N PHE A 47 -8.83 4.46 -4.39
CA PHE A 47 -9.23 4.77 -3.01
C PHE A 47 -10.02 6.08 -2.87
N ARG A 48 -9.91 7.00 -3.84
CA ARG A 48 -10.73 8.23 -3.82
C ARG A 48 -12.17 7.97 -4.23
N THR A 49 -12.41 6.93 -5.03
CA THR A 49 -13.73 6.66 -5.62
C THR A 49 -14.62 5.75 -4.79
N ASP A 50 -14.05 4.99 -3.85
CA ASP A 50 -14.81 4.05 -3.02
C ASP A 50 -14.83 4.50 -1.55
N PRO A 51 -15.99 4.93 -1.02
CA PRO A 51 -16.12 5.39 0.36
C PRO A 51 -15.99 4.27 1.40
N SER A 52 -15.98 3.00 0.98
CA SER A 52 -15.75 1.87 1.87
C SER A 52 -14.28 1.75 2.30
N HIS A 53 -13.34 2.30 1.50
CA HIS A 53 -11.95 2.40 1.90
C HIS A 53 -11.77 3.57 2.87
N ASN A 54 -11.37 3.26 4.10
CA ASN A 54 -11.00 4.29 5.06
C ASN A 54 -9.69 4.96 4.61
N TRP A 55 -9.81 6.09 3.93
CA TRP A 55 -8.69 6.91 3.46
C TRP A 55 -7.69 7.23 4.58
N GLY A 56 -8.17 7.48 5.80
CA GLY A 56 -7.32 7.78 6.94
C GLY A 56 -6.44 6.59 7.36
N ASP A 57 -6.97 5.37 7.29
CA ASP A 57 -6.21 4.16 7.61
C ASP A 57 -5.24 3.79 6.50
N TYR A 58 -5.66 3.93 5.23
CA TYR A 58 -4.78 3.76 4.07
C TYR A 58 -3.57 4.70 4.14
N MET A 59 -3.78 6.00 4.40
CA MET A 59 -2.67 6.96 4.46
C MET A 59 -1.69 6.64 5.59
N LYS A 60 -2.18 6.24 6.78
CA LYS A 60 -1.30 5.79 7.88
C LYS A 60 -0.47 4.58 7.47
N ALA A 61 -1.11 3.58 6.85
CA ALA A 61 -0.43 2.40 6.36
C ALA A 61 0.62 2.75 5.30
N LEU A 62 0.28 3.63 4.34
CA LEU A 62 1.19 4.07 3.28
C LEU A 62 2.42 4.79 3.82
N PHE A 63 2.26 5.73 4.75
CA PHE A 63 3.41 6.39 5.38
C PHE A 63 4.31 5.38 6.08
N ARG A 64 3.71 4.46 6.86
CA ARG A 64 4.46 3.42 7.55
C ARG A 64 5.18 2.48 6.59
N ALA A 65 4.53 2.09 5.49
CA ALA A 65 5.11 1.27 4.44
C ALA A 65 6.28 1.99 3.73
N CYS A 66 6.17 3.30 3.50
CA CYS A 66 7.27 4.11 2.97
C CYS A 66 8.46 4.19 3.93
N GLU A 67 8.23 4.32 5.24
CA GLU A 67 9.29 4.26 6.25
C GLU A 67 10.03 2.91 6.22
N VAL A 68 9.28 1.80 6.20
CA VAL A 68 9.84 0.44 6.14
C VAL A 68 10.62 0.22 4.84
N GLY A 69 10.02 0.60 3.70
CA GLY A 69 10.61 0.50 2.37
C GLY A 69 11.72 1.54 2.09
N LYS A 70 12.02 2.43 3.04
CA LYS A 70 12.99 3.54 2.91
C LYS A 70 12.70 4.44 1.70
N ILE A 71 11.42 4.62 1.37
CA ILE A 71 10.95 5.51 0.31
C ILE A 71 10.89 6.93 0.88
N LYS A 72 11.74 7.81 0.35
CA LYS A 72 11.82 9.21 0.79
C LYS A 72 10.86 10.14 0.05
N GLU A 73 10.45 9.77 -1.16
CA GLU A 73 9.60 10.59 -2.01
C GLU A 73 8.74 9.69 -2.90
N LEU A 74 7.46 10.02 -2.99
CA LEU A 74 6.54 9.41 -3.93
C LEU A 74 6.49 10.29 -5.18
N ASN A 75 7.28 9.94 -6.20
CA ASN A 75 7.18 10.61 -7.49
C ASN A 75 5.93 10.09 -8.21
N MET A 76 4.84 10.85 -8.09
CA MET A 76 3.60 10.56 -8.82
C MET A 76 3.87 10.75 -10.30
N LYS A 77 3.95 9.63 -11.03
CA LYS A 77 3.90 9.69 -12.50
C LYS A 77 2.46 10.00 -12.86
N MET A 78 2.16 11.27 -13.10
CA MET A 78 0.96 11.59 -13.88
C MET A 78 1.24 11.06 -15.28
N SER A 79 0.46 10.07 -15.71
CA SER A 79 0.42 9.72 -17.12
C SER A 79 -0.02 10.98 -17.86
N ASP A 80 0.91 11.58 -18.60
CA ASP A 80 0.64 12.66 -19.54
C ASP A 80 -0.35 12.11 -20.57
N GLU A 81 -1.64 12.48 -20.43
CA GLU A 81 -2.65 12.40 -21.49
C GLU A 81 -2.86 13.79 -22.08
#